data_AF-A0A1S3XPX5-F1
#
_entry.id   AF-A0A1S3XPX5-F1
#
_cell.length_a   1.000
_cell.length_b   1.000
_cell.length_c   1.000
_cell.angle_alpha   90.00
_cell.angle_beta   90.00
_cell.angle_gamma   90.00
#
_symmetry.space_group_name_H-M   'P 1'
#
loop_
_entity.id
_entity.type
_entity.pdbx_description
1 polymer ?
#
loop_
_entity_poly.entity_id
_entity_poly.type
_entity_poly.pdbx_seq_one_letter_code
_entity_poly.pdbx_strand_id
1 'polypeptide(L)'
;MTSNIVESINATNKDARKLPVMRLLEYMTNLLQQWNNKNRKSAMETSTELGEKYDKLLRENLIASEQMTESPATEQLYTVFEGVRRNIVCLEEGTCSCRKFQMDELLCPHAWAVLKNQHLKPGQYCSFYYKKDKLLKTYEFPVNPIPDESLWVIPIEVMEDVILPPEGRRNAGRPRKERLRPASEKESKRAFSCS
;
A
#
# COMPACT_ATOMS: atom_id res chain seq x y z
N MET A 1 6.53 -6.87 -10.65
CA MET A 1 5.29 -6.73 -9.84
C MET A 1 5.55 -7.38 -8.49
N THR A 2 5.48 -6.63 -7.40
CA THR A 2 5.79 -7.14 -6.05
C THR A 2 4.71 -8.14 -5.62
N SER A 3 5.12 -9.38 -5.31
CA SER A 3 4.26 -10.51 -4.91
C SER A 3 3.21 -10.14 -3.86
N ASN A 4 3.56 -9.20 -2.98
CA ASN A 4 2.78 -8.81 -1.80
C ASN A 4 1.41 -8.20 -2.11
N ILE A 5 1.26 -7.39 -3.18
CA ILE A 5 -0.03 -6.76 -3.51
C ILE A 5 -1.02 -7.83 -3.97
N VAL A 6 -0.56 -8.69 -4.89
CA VAL A 6 -1.34 -9.80 -5.42
C VAL A 6 -1.71 -10.76 -4.29
N GLU A 7 -0.77 -11.09 -3.41
CA GLU A 7 -1.03 -11.93 -2.24
C GLU A 7 -2.07 -11.33 -1.29
N SER A 8 -1.99 -10.02 -1.00
CA SER A 8 -2.95 -9.33 -0.15
C SER A 8 -4.36 -9.36 -0.74
N ILE A 9 -4.52 -9.00 -2.01
CA ILE A 9 -5.83 -9.03 -2.70
C ILE A 9 -6.36 -10.47 -2.78
N ASN A 10 -5.47 -11.43 -3.07
CA ASN A 10 -5.84 -12.84 -3.13
C ASN A 10 -6.31 -13.37 -1.78
N ALA A 11 -5.68 -12.94 -0.68
CA ALA A 11 -6.05 -13.29 0.67
C ALA A 11 -7.41 -12.69 1.04
N THR A 12 -7.64 -11.41 0.76
CA THR A 12 -8.94 -10.75 0.99
C THR A 12 -10.06 -11.44 0.21
N ASN A 13 -9.80 -11.85 -1.04
CA ASN A 13 -10.81 -12.46 -1.91
C ASN A 13 -10.85 -14.00 -1.81
N LYS A 14 -10.17 -14.61 -0.83
CA LYS A 14 -9.98 -16.07 -0.77
C LYS A 14 -11.30 -16.84 -0.82
N ASP A 15 -12.29 -16.39 -0.06
CA ASP A 15 -13.60 -17.05 0.00
C ASP A 15 -14.56 -16.57 -1.08
N ALA A 16 -14.49 -15.27 -1.44
CA ALA A 16 -15.30 -14.71 -2.51
C ALA A 16 -15.08 -15.39 -3.87
N ARG A 17 -13.87 -15.92 -4.13
CA ARG A 17 -13.54 -16.67 -5.36
C ARG A 17 -14.37 -17.92 -5.61
N LYS A 18 -15.07 -18.43 -4.59
CA LYS A 18 -15.95 -19.60 -4.73
C LYS A 18 -17.38 -19.21 -5.10
N LEU A 19 -17.70 -17.91 -5.07
CA LEU A 19 -19.02 -17.40 -5.38
C LEU A 19 -19.26 -17.46 -6.89
N PRO A 20 -20.54 -17.57 -7.33
CA PRO A 20 -20.91 -17.29 -8.71
C PRO A 20 -20.39 -15.92 -9.16
N VAL A 21 -20.13 -15.77 -10.47
CA VAL A 21 -19.51 -14.55 -11.05
C VAL A 21 -20.21 -13.27 -10.58
N MET A 22 -21.54 -13.26 -10.59
CA MET A 22 -22.33 -12.10 -10.13
C MET A 22 -22.04 -11.74 -8.68
N ARG A 23 -22.11 -12.71 -7.78
CA ARG A 23 -21.84 -12.53 -6.34
C ARG A 23 -20.38 -12.17 -6.07
N LEU A 24 -19.44 -12.64 -6.88
CA LEU A 24 -18.04 -12.24 -6.81
C LEU A 24 -17.87 -10.76 -7.20
N LEU A 25 -18.52 -10.30 -8.28
CA LEU A 25 -18.49 -8.91 -8.72
C LEU A 25 -19.12 -7.96 -7.70
N GLU A 26 -20.27 -8.34 -7.13
CA GLU A 26 -20.90 -7.61 -6.01
C GLU A 26 -19.94 -7.49 -4.82
N TYR A 27 -19.32 -8.61 -4.40
CA TYR A 27 -18.38 -8.61 -3.29
C TYR A 27 -17.20 -7.67 -3.54
N MET A 28 -16.57 -7.75 -4.71
CA MET A 28 -15.42 -6.91 -5.06
C MET A 28 -15.81 -5.43 -5.14
N THR A 29 -16.99 -5.11 -5.67
CA THR A 29 -17.49 -3.74 -5.76
C THR A 29 -17.76 -3.16 -4.38
N ASN A 30 -18.40 -3.93 -3.49
CA ASN A 30 -18.62 -3.55 -2.10
C ASN A 30 -17.31 -3.32 -1.35
N LEU A 31 -16.30 -4.18 -1.56
CA LEU A 31 -14.98 -4.02 -0.97
C LEU A 31 -14.32 -2.71 -1.41
N LEU A 32 -14.31 -2.43 -2.72
CA LEU A 32 -13.75 -1.21 -3.29
C LEU A 32 -14.49 0.03 -2.80
N GLN A 33 -15.82 -0.02 -2.73
CA GLN A 33 -16.65 1.06 -2.18
C GLN A 33 -16.32 1.36 -0.72
N GLN A 34 -16.26 0.33 0.12
CA GLN A 34 -15.92 0.50 1.53
C GLN A 34 -14.52 1.08 1.70
N TRP A 35 -13.54 0.60 0.94
CA TRP A 35 -12.16 1.11 0.98
C TRP A 35 -12.08 2.55 0.50
N ASN A 36 -12.72 2.89 -0.63
CA ASN A 36 -12.76 4.25 -1.17
C ASN A 36 -13.37 5.22 -0.15
N ASN A 37 -14.53 4.89 0.42
CA ASN A 37 -15.21 5.73 1.40
C ASN A 37 -14.39 5.87 2.68
N LYS A 38 -13.81 4.78 3.20
CA LYS A 38 -12.95 4.81 4.38
C LYS A 38 -11.73 5.70 4.18
N ASN A 39 -11.03 5.54 3.07
CA ASN A 39 -9.80 6.28 2.80
C ASN A 39 -10.10 7.76 2.51
N ARG A 40 -11.19 8.07 1.79
CA ARG A 40 -11.65 9.45 1.59
C ARG A 40 -11.97 10.12 2.93
N LYS A 41 -12.74 9.45 3.79
CA LYS A 41 -13.11 9.97 5.12
C LYS A 41 -11.86 10.26 5.97
N SER A 42 -10.94 9.32 6.04
CA SER A 42 -9.66 9.50 6.74
C SER A 42 -8.86 10.69 6.17
N ALA A 43 -8.80 10.84 4.85
CA ALA A 43 -8.14 11.99 4.22
C ALA A 43 -8.84 13.32 4.54
N MET A 44 -10.18 13.36 4.57
CA MET A 44 -10.94 14.56 4.93
C MET A 44 -10.68 14.99 6.38
N GLU A 45 -10.70 14.03 7.31
CA GLU A 45 -10.53 14.22 8.75
C GLU A 45 -9.07 14.51 9.15
N THR A 46 -8.11 14.19 8.29
CA THR A 46 -6.69 14.47 8.53
C THR A 46 -6.44 15.97 8.72
N SER A 47 -5.83 16.36 9.84
CA SER A 47 -5.45 17.75 10.14
C SER A 47 -4.01 18.10 9.75
N THR A 48 -3.19 17.09 9.45
CA THR A 48 -1.77 17.21 9.08
C THR A 48 -1.58 17.43 7.58
N GLU A 49 -0.39 17.86 7.17
CA GLU A 49 -0.04 18.04 5.74
C GLU A 49 -0.08 16.70 4.98
N LEU A 50 0.45 15.65 5.62
CA LEU A 50 0.42 14.28 5.12
C LEU A 50 -0.80 13.54 5.65
N GLY A 51 -1.26 12.52 4.92
CA GLY A 51 -2.28 11.59 5.42
C GLY A 51 -1.87 10.98 6.75
N GLU A 52 -2.82 10.78 7.66
CA GLU A 52 -2.61 10.33 9.05
C GLU A 52 -1.63 9.15 9.18
N LYS A 53 -1.77 8.13 8.33
CA LYS A 53 -0.88 6.96 8.29
C LYS A 53 0.58 7.36 8.04
N TYR A 54 0.82 8.27 7.10
CA TYR A 54 2.16 8.69 6.69
C TYR A 54 2.73 9.70 7.68
N ASP A 55 1.91 10.58 8.24
CA ASP A 55 2.32 11.46 9.34
C ASP A 55 2.78 10.65 10.56
N LYS A 56 2.04 9.58 10.90
CA LYS A 56 2.45 8.65 11.96
C LYS A 56 3.79 7.98 11.66
N LEU A 57 3.96 7.41 10.47
CA LEU A 57 5.22 6.78 10.06
C LEU A 57 6.39 7.78 10.08
N LEU A 58 6.12 9.02 9.68
CA LEU A 58 7.09 10.10 9.69
C LEU A 58 7.52 10.44 11.12
N ARG A 59 6.58 10.49 12.09
CA ARG A 59 6.88 10.68 13.52
C ARG A 59 7.66 9.52 14.12
N GLU A 60 7.34 8.28 13.75
CA GLU A 60 8.09 7.09 14.18
C GLU A 60 9.54 7.16 13.69
N ASN A 61 9.76 7.62 12.44
CA ASN A 61 11.11 7.83 11.92
C ASN A 61 11.86 8.97 12.62
N LEU A 62 11.16 10.03 13.03
CA LEU A 62 11.74 11.09 13.87
C LEU A 62 12.21 10.52 15.21
N ILE A 63 11.38 9.76 15.91
CA ILE A 63 11.76 9.14 17.20
C ILE A 63 12.97 8.22 17.02
N ALA A 64 12.98 7.39 15.97
CA ALA A 64 14.11 6.52 15.68
C ALA A 64 15.41 7.30 15.38
N SER A 65 15.32 8.54 14.88
CA SER A 65 16.48 9.38 14.59
C SER A 65 17.13 10.01 15.83
N GLU A 66 16.46 10.02 16.99
CA GLU A 66 16.90 10.79 18.17
C GLU A 66 18.26 10.37 18.72
N GLN A 67 18.64 9.10 18.54
CA GLN A 67 19.90 8.54 19.02
C GLN A 67 21.01 8.58 17.96
N MET A 68 20.74 9.16 16.79
CA MET A 68 21.70 9.26 15.69
C MET A 68 22.44 10.59 15.74
N THR A 69 23.68 10.57 15.29
CA THR A 69 24.49 11.79 15.10
C THR A 69 24.90 11.90 13.65
N GLU A 70 25.00 13.11 13.12
CA GLU A 70 25.45 13.35 11.76
C GLU A 70 26.72 14.20 11.70
N SER A 71 27.45 14.01 10.61
CA SER A 71 28.61 14.82 10.26
C SER A 71 28.53 15.19 8.78
N PRO A 72 28.62 16.48 8.42
CA PRO A 72 28.64 16.89 7.03
C PRO A 72 29.93 16.38 6.36
N ALA A 73 29.79 15.67 5.24
CA ALA A 73 30.90 15.27 4.39
C ALA A 73 31.17 16.30 3.28
N THR A 74 30.10 16.93 2.78
CA THR A 74 30.11 18.07 1.84
C THR A 74 28.93 18.99 2.16
N GLU A 75 28.67 20.00 1.32
CA GLU A 75 27.48 20.87 1.44
C GLU A 75 26.16 20.09 1.32
N GLN A 76 26.13 19.00 0.55
CA GLN A 76 24.91 18.24 0.24
C GLN A 76 24.90 16.82 0.83
N LEU A 77 26.08 16.28 1.21
CA LEU A 77 26.22 14.91 1.70
C LEU A 77 26.54 14.88 3.19
N TYR A 78 25.84 14.01 3.90
CA TYR A 78 25.97 13.83 5.34
C TYR A 78 26.21 12.37 5.66
N THR A 79 27.13 12.11 6.58
CA THR A 79 27.32 10.79 7.19
C THR A 79 26.55 10.75 8.50
N VAL A 80 25.61 9.82 8.63
CA VAL A 80 24.79 9.60 9.82
C VAL A 80 25.24 8.33 10.52
N PHE A 81 25.52 8.44 11.81
CA PHE A 81 25.98 7.37 12.68
C PHE A 81 24.83 6.84 13.54
N GLU A 82 24.61 5.53 13.45
CA GLU A 82 23.67 4.75 14.25
C GLU A 82 24.47 3.67 14.97
N GLY A 83 25.04 4.03 16.13
CA GLY A 83 26.06 3.23 16.81
C GLY A 83 27.29 3.04 15.91
N VAL A 84 27.62 1.79 15.55
CA VAL A 84 28.75 1.47 14.66
C VAL A 84 28.39 1.55 13.17
N ARG A 85 27.11 1.66 12.84
CA ARG A 85 26.66 1.72 11.44
C ARG A 85 26.72 3.16 10.95
N ARG A 86 27.12 3.31 9.69
CA ARG A 86 27.12 4.60 8.99
C ARG A 86 26.19 4.55 7.79
N ASN A 87 25.44 5.62 7.59
CA ASN A 87 24.62 5.83 6.40
C ASN A 87 24.98 7.17 5.75
N ILE A 88 24.90 7.22 4.43
CA ILE A 88 25.13 8.44 3.67
C ILE A 88 23.78 8.97 3.23
N VAL A 89 23.52 10.24 3.49
CA VAL A 89 22.26 10.93 3.17
C VAL A 89 22.55 12.12 2.27
N CYS A 90 21.75 12.27 1.22
CA CYS A 90 21.62 13.52 0.46
C CYS A 90 20.16 13.98 0.51
N LEU A 91 19.90 15.12 1.15
CA LEU A 91 18.53 15.64 1.28
C LEU A 91 17.99 16.17 -0.06
N GLU A 92 18.85 16.82 -0.86
CA GLU A 92 18.46 17.40 -2.15
C GLU A 92 18.04 16.33 -3.16
N GLU A 93 18.79 15.23 -3.25
CA GLU A 93 18.45 14.10 -4.11
C GLU A 93 17.37 13.18 -3.52
N GLY A 94 17.02 13.36 -2.25
CA GLY A 94 16.10 12.45 -1.56
C GLY A 94 16.68 11.04 -1.36
N THR A 95 18.01 10.92 -1.18
CA THR A 95 18.70 9.63 -1.14
C THR A 95 19.29 9.30 0.24
N CYS A 96 19.26 8.01 0.59
CA CYS A 96 19.96 7.45 1.73
C CYS A 96 20.56 6.08 1.38
N SER A 97 21.74 5.75 1.87
CA SER A 97 22.35 4.43 1.68
C SER A 97 21.50 3.28 2.24
N CYS A 98 20.58 3.55 3.18
CA CYS A 98 19.61 2.58 3.69
C CYS A 98 18.49 2.23 2.68
N ARG A 99 18.42 2.95 1.56
CA ARG A 99 17.43 2.83 0.46
C ARG A 99 15.97 3.15 0.81
N LYS A 100 15.61 3.24 2.09
CA LYS A 100 14.23 3.53 2.49
C LYS A 100 13.75 4.90 2.01
N PHE A 101 14.62 5.91 2.03
CA PHE A 101 14.24 7.26 1.61
C PHE A 101 13.81 7.28 0.13
N GLN A 102 14.56 6.61 -0.74
CA GLN A 102 14.26 6.49 -2.17
C GLN A 102 13.03 5.62 -2.44
N MET A 103 12.90 4.51 -1.72
CA MET A 103 11.85 3.53 -1.97
C MET A 103 10.49 3.98 -1.44
N ASP A 104 10.49 4.56 -0.24
CA ASP A 104 9.27 5.02 0.41
C ASP A 104 8.92 6.44 -0.02
N GLU A 105 9.85 7.19 -0.64
CA GLU A 105 9.74 8.63 -0.93
C GLU A 105 9.27 9.43 0.31
N LEU A 106 9.74 8.99 1.48
CA LEU A 106 9.45 9.53 2.80
C LEU A 106 10.75 9.57 3.60
N LEU A 107 10.94 10.61 4.42
CA LEU A 107 12.12 10.72 5.26
C LEU A 107 12.31 9.46 6.12
N CYS A 108 13.41 8.76 5.88
CA CYS A 108 13.86 7.67 6.74
C CYS A 108 14.48 8.23 8.04
N PRO A 109 14.73 7.40 9.07
CA PRO A 109 15.33 7.86 10.32
C PRO A 109 16.68 8.60 10.12
N HIS A 110 17.52 8.11 9.19
CA HIS A 110 18.80 8.75 8.89
C HIS A 110 18.62 10.13 8.25
N ALA A 111 17.68 10.27 7.31
CA ALA A 111 17.37 11.55 6.69
C ALA A 111 16.79 12.55 7.70
N TRP A 112 15.99 12.07 8.64
CA TRP A 112 15.47 12.85 9.76
C TRP A 112 16.58 13.42 10.66
N ALA A 113 17.60 12.62 10.98
CA ALA A 113 18.74 13.07 11.78
C ALA A 113 19.44 14.28 11.14
N VAL A 114 19.66 14.24 9.82
CA VAL A 114 20.23 15.38 9.07
C VAL A 114 19.29 16.57 9.05
N LEU A 115 18.01 16.34 8.72
CA LEU A 115 17.02 17.39 8.54
C LEU A 115 16.79 18.22 9.82
N LYS A 116 16.84 17.57 10.99
CA LYS A 116 16.67 18.22 12.30
C LYS A 116 17.73 19.30 12.55
N ASN A 117 18.98 19.01 12.18
CA ASN A 117 20.11 19.92 12.40
C ASN A 117 20.20 21.04 11.35
N GLN A 118 19.57 20.85 10.19
CA GLN A 118 19.44 21.89 9.16
C GLN A 118 18.23 22.83 9.38
N HIS A 119 17.39 22.57 10.39
CA HIS A 119 16.17 23.35 10.69
C HIS A 119 15.18 23.47 9.50
N LEU A 120 15.14 22.45 8.64
CA LEU A 120 14.29 22.44 7.45
C LEU A 120 12.90 21.85 7.75
N LYS A 121 11.91 22.18 6.92
CA LYS A 121 10.54 21.64 7.06
C LYS A 121 10.46 20.23 6.46
N PRO A 122 9.99 19.23 7.21
CA PRO A 122 10.00 17.83 6.74
C PRO A 122 9.05 17.57 5.57
N GLY A 123 7.90 18.27 5.50
CA GLY A 123 6.90 18.09 4.46
C GLY A 123 7.39 18.39 3.03
N GLN A 124 8.49 19.14 2.89
CA GLN A 124 9.13 19.43 1.59
C GLN A 124 9.93 18.24 1.05
N TYR A 125 10.32 17.30 1.91
CA TYR A 125 11.11 16.11 1.59
C TYR A 125 10.28 14.83 1.56
N CYS A 126 8.96 14.97 1.59
CA CYS A 126 8.02 13.87 1.50
C CYS A 126 7.29 13.93 0.15
N SER A 127 7.04 12.78 -0.46
CA SER A 127 6.36 12.69 -1.74
C SER A 127 5.00 13.39 -1.72
N PHE A 128 4.66 14.05 -2.82
CA PHE A 128 3.36 14.69 -2.98
C PHE A 128 2.21 13.67 -2.91
N TYR A 129 2.44 12.40 -3.22
CA TYR A 129 1.43 11.33 -3.15
C TYR A 129 0.87 11.12 -1.74
N TYR A 130 1.62 11.50 -0.70
CA TYR A 130 1.18 11.37 0.70
C TYR A 130 0.43 12.58 1.22
N LYS A 131 0.38 13.69 0.47
CA LYS A 131 -0.29 14.92 0.89
C LYS A 131 -1.80 14.74 0.87
N LYS A 132 -2.47 15.39 1.83
CA LYS A 132 -3.94 15.37 2.00
C LYS A 132 -4.68 15.62 0.68
N ASP A 133 -4.32 16.67 -0.05
CA ASP A 133 -4.99 17.03 -1.31
C ASP A 133 -4.91 15.94 -2.37
N LYS A 134 -3.80 15.21 -2.41
CA LYS A 134 -3.60 14.12 -3.38
C LYS A 134 -4.36 12.87 -2.96
N LEU A 135 -4.41 12.56 -1.67
CA LEU A 135 -5.27 11.50 -1.15
C LEU A 135 -6.74 11.79 -1.44
N LEU A 136 -7.20 13.03 -1.24
CA LEU A 136 -8.58 13.43 -1.56
C LEU A 136 -8.89 13.29 -3.06
N LYS A 137 -7.98 13.72 -3.94
CA LYS A 137 -8.11 13.54 -5.39
C LYS A 137 -8.16 12.07 -5.80
N THR A 138 -7.35 11.22 -5.18
CA THR A 138 -7.34 9.77 -5.45
C THR A 138 -8.70 9.12 -5.18
N TYR A 139 -9.42 9.59 -4.16
CA TYR A 139 -10.74 9.07 -3.77
C TYR A 139 -11.89 10.04 -4.08
N GLU A 140 -11.70 10.93 -5.06
CA GLU A 140 -12.67 11.95 -5.45
C GLU A 140 -13.93 11.33 -6.06
N PHE A 141 -13.75 10.30 -6.88
CA PHE A 141 -14.87 9.59 -7.51
C PHE A 141 -15.37 8.46 -6.60
N PRO A 142 -16.67 8.44 -6.25
CA PRO A 142 -17.23 7.35 -5.48
C PRO A 142 -17.35 6.09 -6.36
N VAL A 143 -17.18 4.93 -5.73
CA VAL A 143 -17.59 3.65 -6.33
C VAL A 143 -19.08 3.48 -6.03
N ASN A 144 -19.90 3.52 -7.07
CA ASN A 144 -21.35 3.38 -6.94
C ASN A 144 -21.73 1.93 -6.60
N PRO A 145 -22.76 1.71 -5.77
CA PRO A 145 -23.28 0.37 -5.52
C PRO A 145 -23.89 -0.21 -6.81
N ILE A 146 -23.81 -1.53 -6.95
CA ILE A 146 -24.52 -2.25 -8.01
C ILE A 146 -26.00 -2.31 -7.61
N PRO A 147 -26.95 -1.88 -8.47
CA PRO A 147 -28.38 -2.03 -8.18
C PRO A 147 -28.78 -3.50 -8.11
N ASP A 148 -29.92 -3.79 -7.50
CA ASP A 148 -30.48 -5.14 -7.50
C ASP A 148 -30.74 -5.63 -8.93
N GLU A 149 -30.56 -6.95 -9.17
CA GLU A 149 -30.78 -7.57 -10.48
C GLU A 149 -32.17 -7.28 -11.06
N SER A 150 -33.19 -7.12 -10.20
CA SER A 150 -34.55 -6.77 -10.63
C SER A 150 -34.69 -5.39 -11.27
N LEU A 151 -33.71 -4.50 -11.07
CA LEU A 151 -33.70 -3.15 -11.60
C LEU A 151 -32.86 -3.02 -12.88
N TRP A 152 -32.26 -4.12 -13.36
CA TRP A 152 -31.34 -4.05 -14.50
C TRP A 152 -32.10 -3.96 -15.80
N VAL A 153 -31.76 -2.94 -16.59
CA VAL A 153 -32.22 -2.82 -17.98
C VAL A 153 -31.19 -3.53 -18.85
N ILE A 154 -31.54 -4.73 -19.33
CA ILE A 154 -30.68 -5.53 -20.22
C ILE A 154 -31.00 -5.15 -21.67
N PRO A 155 -30.04 -4.61 -22.44
CA PRO A 155 -30.24 -4.32 -23.85
C PRO A 155 -30.56 -5.59 -24.65
N ILE A 156 -31.37 -5.45 -25.70
CA ILE A 156 -31.77 -6.57 -26.57
C ILE A 156 -30.53 -7.28 -27.15
N GLU A 157 -29.50 -6.51 -27.54
CA GLU A 157 -28.25 -7.07 -28.09
C GLU A 157 -27.57 -8.06 -27.13
N VAL A 158 -27.68 -7.83 -25.82
CA VAL A 158 -27.11 -8.72 -24.79
C VAL A 158 -27.99 -9.94 -24.56
N MET A 159 -29.32 -9.79 -24.66
CA MET A 159 -30.26 -10.91 -24.53
C MET A 159 -30.16 -11.89 -25.70
N GLU A 160 -29.86 -11.37 -26.90
CA GLU A 160 -29.70 -12.16 -28.12
C GLU A 160 -28.30 -12.78 -28.24
N ASP A 161 -27.34 -12.37 -27.40
CA ASP A 161 -25.98 -12.89 -27.42
C ASP A 161 -25.89 -14.32 -26.88
N VAL A 162 -25.45 -15.24 -27.73
CA VAL A 162 -25.32 -16.66 -27.39
C VAL A 162 -23.89 -16.93 -26.93
N ILE A 163 -23.69 -16.97 -25.61
CA ILE A 163 -22.39 -17.32 -25.03
C ILE A 163 -22.14 -18.82 -25.17
N LEU A 164 -21.29 -19.19 -26.13
CA LEU A 164 -20.82 -20.56 -26.30
C LEU A 164 -19.84 -20.96 -25.16
N PRO A 165 -19.85 -22.23 -24.72
CA PRO A 165 -18.88 -22.70 -23.74
C PRO A 165 -17.45 -22.58 -24.31
N PRO A 166 -16.44 -22.29 -23.48
CA PRO A 166 -15.05 -22.23 -23.94
C PRO A 166 -14.62 -23.56 -24.56
N GLU A 167 -13.98 -23.51 -25.72
CA GLU A 167 -13.45 -24.69 -26.39
C GLU A 167 -12.28 -25.29 -25.59
N GLY A 168 -12.47 -26.50 -25.06
CA GLY A 168 -11.42 -27.25 -24.36
C GLY A 168 -11.94 -28.12 -23.21
N ARG A 169 -11.33 -29.30 -23.03
CA ARG A 169 -11.60 -30.14 -21.85
C ARG A 169 -10.84 -29.57 -20.65
N ARG A 170 -11.55 -29.24 -19.56
CA ARG A 170 -10.89 -29.08 -18.26
C ARG A 170 -10.35 -30.43 -17.82
N ASN A 171 -9.08 -30.48 -17.40
CA ASN A 171 -8.52 -31.68 -16.78
C ASN A 171 -9.42 -32.11 -15.60
N ALA A 172 -9.62 -33.41 -15.45
CA ALA A 172 -10.42 -33.95 -14.35
C ALA A 172 -9.82 -33.51 -13.01
N GLY A 173 -10.69 -32.98 -12.13
CA GLY A 173 -10.33 -32.58 -10.77
C GLY A 173 -10.56 -31.10 -10.46
N ARG A 174 -10.80 -30.81 -9.18
CA ARG A 174 -10.97 -29.43 -8.70
C ARG A 174 -9.61 -28.74 -8.69
N PRO A 175 -9.45 -27.56 -9.32
CA PRO A 175 -8.23 -26.76 -9.18
C PRO A 175 -7.88 -26.55 -7.71
N ARG A 176 -6.59 -26.65 -7.38
CA ARG A 176 -6.12 -26.50 -5.99
C ARG A 176 -6.43 -25.08 -5.49
N LYS A 177 -6.87 -24.99 -4.23
CA LYS A 177 -7.28 -23.73 -3.58
C LYS A 177 -6.10 -22.80 -3.26
N GLU A 178 -4.91 -23.38 -3.08
CA GLU A 178 -3.71 -22.67 -2.69
C GLU A 178 -2.57 -23.03 -3.64
N ARG A 179 -1.68 -22.06 -3.88
CA ARG A 179 -0.43 -22.30 -4.61
C ARG A 179 0.40 -23.32 -3.83
N LEU A 180 0.98 -24.29 -4.54
CA LEU A 180 2.02 -25.14 -3.95
C LEU A 180 3.22 -24.27 -3.59
N ARG A 181 3.46 -24.10 -2.28
CA ARG A 181 4.65 -23.42 -1.80
C ARG A 181 5.87 -24.32 -2.07
N PRO A 182 6.93 -23.84 -2.74
CA PRO A 182 8.19 -24.55 -2.83
C PRO A 182 8.82 -24.70 -1.44
N ALA A 183 9.66 -25.72 -1.26
CA ALA A 183 10.26 -26.06 0.03
C ALA A 183 11.10 -24.91 0.65
N SER A 184 11.53 -23.94 -0.16
CA SER A 184 12.26 -22.74 0.26
C SER A 184 11.40 -21.68 0.95
N GLU A 185 10.07 -21.79 0.89
CA GLU A 185 9.11 -20.78 1.38
C GLU A 185 8.47 -21.20 2.71
N LYS A 186 9.23 -21.87 3.59
CA LYS A 186 8.77 -22.22 4.94
C LYS A 186 8.77 -20.97 5.81
N GLU A 187 7.57 -20.53 6.21
CA GLU A 187 7.40 -19.50 7.24
C GLU A 187 8.10 -19.91 8.54
N SER A 188 8.92 -19.03 9.10
CA SER A 188 9.33 -19.11 10.50
C SER A 188 8.06 -19.05 11.34
N LYS A 189 7.69 -20.17 11.99
CA LYS A 189 6.56 -20.19 12.93
C LYS A 189 6.77 -19.11 13.98
N ARG A 190 5.88 -18.11 14.05
CA ARG A 190 5.79 -17.24 15.22
C ARG A 190 5.39 -18.12 16.40
N ALA A 191 6.24 -18.17 17.42
CA ALA A 191 5.88 -18.76 18.71
C ALA A 191 4.78 -17.88 19.32
N PHE A 192 3.60 -18.45 19.51
CA PHE A 192 2.60 -17.85 20.39
C PHE A 192 3.05 -18.10 21.83
N SER A 193 3.36 -17.04 22.58
CA SER A 193 3.43 -17.11 24.04
C SER A 193 2.02 -16.91 24.59
N CYS A 194 1.47 -17.90 25.27
CA CYS A 194 0.27 -17.69 26.08
C CYS A 194 0.63 -16.86 27.32
N SER A 195 -0.26 -15.94 27.67
CA SER A 195 -0.33 -15.29 28.98
C SER A 195 -1.00 -16.20 30.01
#